data_AF-A0A0B6YYQ7-F1
#
_entry.id   AF-A0A0B6YYQ7-F1
#
_cell.length_a   1.000
_cell.length_b   1.000
_cell.length_c   1.000
_cell.angle_alpha   90.00
_cell.angle_beta   90.00
_cell.angle_gamma   90.00
#
_symmetry.space_group_name_H-M   'P 1'
#
loop_
_entity.id
_entity.type
_entity.pdbx_description
1 polymer ?
#
loop_
_entity_poly.entity_id
_entity_poly.type
_entity_poly.pdbx_seq_one_letter_code
_entity_poly.pdbx_strand_id
1 'polypeptide(L)' 'DGNLTRNIQEFLPYVGHIQLAQVPDRGEPDSNGEINFPYVFSVLENLGYEGYIGLEYKPRGKTEDGLKWLKDLGY' A
#
# COMPACT_ATOMS: atom_id res chain seq x y z
N ASP A 1 -11.60 1.20 -11.35
CA ASP A 1 -12.08 2.47 -10.77
C ASP A 1 -10.94 3.03 -9.91
N GLY A 2 -10.58 4.30 -10.08
CA GLY A 2 -9.41 4.93 -9.46
C GLY A 2 -9.69 5.66 -8.14
N ASN A 3 -10.89 5.49 -7.58
CA ASN A 3 -11.43 6.29 -6.49
C ASN A 3 -10.90 5.91 -5.08
N LEU A 4 -9.60 5.61 -4.95
CA LEU A 4 -9.00 5.08 -3.72
C LEU A 4 -9.13 6.00 -2.52
N THR A 5 -8.79 7.29 -2.66
CA THR A 5 -8.82 8.25 -1.53
C THR A 5 -10.21 8.36 -0.92
N ARG A 6 -11.24 8.48 -1.75
CA ARG A 6 -12.62 8.60 -1.27
C ARG A 6 -13.10 7.31 -0.60
N ASN A 7 -12.78 6.16 -1.20
CA ASN A 7 -13.13 4.86 -0.62
C ASN A 7 -12.45 4.67 0.74
N ILE A 8 -11.17 5.05 0.88
CA ILE A 8 -10.47 4.99 2.17
C ILE A 8 -11.19 5.88 3.18
N GLN A 9 -11.43 7.15 2.85
CA GLN A 9 -12.11 8.09 3.76
C GLN A 9 -13.50 7.60 4.20
N GLU A 10 -14.25 6.98 3.29
CA GLU A 10 -15.61 6.51 3.55
C GLU A 10 -15.64 5.23 4.39
N PHE A 11 -14.75 4.28 4.10
CA PHE A 11 -14.83 2.93 4.65
C PHE A 11 -13.86 2.65 5.80
N LEU A 12 -12.83 3.47 6.02
CA LEU A 12 -11.84 3.25 7.09
C LEU A 12 -12.45 2.95 8.47
N PRO A 13 -13.55 3.61 8.92
CA PRO A 13 -14.17 3.30 10.21
C PRO A 13 -14.70 1.87 10.36
N TYR A 14 -14.90 1.14 9.24
CA TYR A 14 -15.40 -0.23 9.20
C TYR A 14 -14.33 -1.26 8.83
N VAL A 15 -13.13 -0.81 8.46
CA VAL A 15 -12.03 -1.66 7.99
C VAL A 15 -11.18 -2.12 9.17
N GLY A 16 -11.13 -3.44 9.40
CA GLY A 16 -10.29 -4.03 10.45
C GLY A 16 -8.81 -4.22 10.07
N HIS A 17 -8.50 -4.32 8.78
CA HIS A 17 -7.14 -4.53 8.29
C HIS A 17 -6.99 -4.07 6.83
N ILE A 18 -5.80 -3.59 6.47
CA ILE A 18 -5.45 -3.16 5.12
C ILE A 18 -4.35 -4.06 4.58
N GLN A 19 -4.43 -4.41 3.30
CA GLN A 19 -3.41 -5.15 2.57
C GLN A 19 -3.03 -4.38 1.30
N LEU A 20 -1.80 -4.56 0.81
CA LEU A 20 -1.32 -3.91 -0.39
C LEU A 20 -0.66 -4.86 -1.39
N ALA A 21 -0.77 -4.50 -2.67
CA ALA A 21 0.00 -4.99 -3.79
C ALA A 21 -0.17 -4.04 -4.97
N GLN A 22 0.86 -3.88 -5.80
CA GLN A 22 0.76 -3.05 -7.01
C GLN A 22 -0.16 -3.68 -8.06
N VAL A 23 -0.88 -2.86 -8.81
CA VAL A 23 -1.83 -3.28 -9.86
C VAL A 23 -1.20 -3.01 -11.23
N PRO A 24 -1.37 -3.92 -12.23
CA PRO A 24 -2.24 -5.10 -12.22
C PRO A 24 -1.60 -6.40 -11.71
N ASP A 25 -0.27 -6.46 -11.64
CA ASP A 25 0.45 -7.74 -11.54
C ASP A 25 0.58 -8.31 -10.11
N ARG A 26 0.10 -7.58 -9.11
CA ARG A 26 0.31 -7.84 -7.68
C ARG A 26 1.80 -7.87 -7.29
N GLY A 27 2.60 -6.96 -7.83
CA GLY A 27 4.02 -6.78 -7.47
C GLY A 27 4.23 -5.93 -6.21
N GLU A 28 5.49 -5.69 -5.85
CA GLU A 28 5.88 -4.77 -4.78
C GLU A 28 5.33 -3.35 -5.03
N PRO A 29 5.12 -2.53 -3.97
CA PRO A 29 4.62 -1.16 -4.08
C PRO A 29 5.41 -0.23 -5.01
N ASP A 30 6.72 -0.47 -5.16
CA ASP A 30 7.63 0.30 -5.99
C ASP A 30 7.70 -0.19 -7.45
N SER A 31 6.98 -1.27 -7.80
CA SER A 31 6.92 -1.75 -9.17
C SER A 31 6.15 -0.76 -10.05
N ASN A 32 6.39 -0.82 -11.37
CA ASN A 32 5.51 -0.17 -12.33
C ASN A 32 4.07 -0.62 -12.10
N GLY A 33 3.14 0.34 -12.16
CA GLY A 33 1.72 0.09 -11.95
C GLY A 33 0.94 1.38 -11.79
N GLU A 34 -0.32 1.22 -11.41
CA GLU A 34 -1.29 2.33 -11.40
C GLU A 34 -1.39 3.04 -10.05
N ILE A 35 -0.91 2.43 -8.96
CA ILE A 35 -1.08 2.94 -7.60
C ILE A 35 0.16 3.69 -7.14
N ASN A 36 -0.02 4.96 -6.74
CA ASN A 36 0.98 5.74 -6.01
C ASN A 36 0.88 5.44 -4.50
N PHE A 37 1.61 4.45 -4.02
CA PHE A 37 1.60 4.04 -2.61
C PHE A 37 2.06 5.13 -1.62
N PRO A 38 3.13 5.91 -1.88
CA PRO A 38 3.47 7.04 -1.02
C PRO A 38 2.29 7.97 -0.73
N TYR A 39 1.50 8.27 -1.76
CA TYR A 39 0.29 9.07 -1.60
C TYR A 39 -0.78 8.34 -0.77
N VAL A 40 -1.05 7.06 -1.04
CA VAL A 40 -2.02 6.26 -0.26
C VAL A 40 -1.65 6.20 1.23
N PHE A 41 -0.37 6.00 1.56
CA PHE A 41 0.10 5.99 2.94
C PHE A 41 -0.11 7.34 3.62
N SER A 42 0.18 8.45 2.93
CA SER A 42 -0.10 9.79 3.47
C SER A 42 -1.59 10.02 3.77
N VAL A 43 -2.50 9.43 2.98
CA VAL A 43 -3.95 9.50 3.25
C VAL A 43 -4.30 8.72 4.52
N LEU A 44 -3.74 7.52 4.70
CA LEU A 44 -3.96 6.70 5.89
C LEU A 44 -3.41 7.36 7.15
N GLU A 45 -2.22 7.95 7.07
CA GLU A 45 -1.60 8.71 8.17
C GLU A 45 -2.44 9.93 8.55
N ASN A 46 -2.90 10.71 7.57
CA ASN A 46 -3.76 11.88 7.81
C ASN A 46 -5.12 11.53 8.44
N LEU A 47 -5.62 10.31 8.20
CA LEU A 47 -6.85 9.81 8.80
C LEU A 47 -6.62 9.10 10.15
N GLY A 48 -5.37 9.01 10.61
CA GLY A 48 -5.02 8.39 11.89
C GLY A 48 -5.21 6.87 11.90
N TYR A 49 -4.94 6.18 10.78
CA TYR A 49 -4.94 4.72 10.79
C TYR A 49 -3.74 4.18 11.57
N GLU A 50 -3.99 3.52 12.70
CA GLU A 50 -2.95 2.95 13.58
C GLU A 50 -2.78 1.42 13.42
N GLY A 51 -3.51 0.81 12.49
CA GLY A 51 -3.44 -0.63 12.24
C GLY A 51 -2.23 -1.04 11.40
N TYR A 52 -1.95 -2.34 11.36
CA TYR A 52 -0.92 -2.89 10.47
C TYR A 52 -1.41 -2.96 9.02
N ILE A 53 -0.48 -2.75 8.08
CA ILE A 53 -0.70 -2.97 6.65
C ILE A 53 0.01 -4.27 6.22
N GLY A 54 -0.76 -5.23 5.71
CA GLY A 54 -0.24 -6.49 5.19
C GLY A 54 0.42 -6.34 3.82
N LEU A 55 1.65 -6.83 3.69
CA LEU A 55 2.42 -6.81 2.44
C LEU A 55 2.09 -8.03 1.56
N GLU A 56 0.88 -8.08 0.99
CA GLU A 56 0.35 -9.25 0.27
C GLU A 56 0.55 -9.15 -1.26
N TYR A 57 1.81 -9.08 -1.68
CA TYR A 57 2.22 -9.09 -3.09
C TYR A 57 3.07 -10.32 -3.44
N LYS A 58 3.28 -10.54 -4.74
CA LYS A 58 4.20 -11.52 -5.31
C LYS A 58 5.55 -10.84 -5.51
N PRO A 59 6.60 -11.22 -4.76
CA PRO A 59 7.93 -10.67 -5.00
C PRO A 59 8.38 -10.91 -6.45
N ARG A 60 9.03 -9.91 -7.06
CA ARG A 60 9.65 -10.03 -8.40
C ARG A 60 10.76 -11.08 -8.44
N GLY A 61 11.40 -11.33 -7.30
CA GLY A 61 12.50 -12.27 -7.13
C GLY A 61 12.59 -12.74 -5.68
N LYS A 62 13.81 -12.74 -5.11
CA LYS A 62 13.96 -12.97 -3.67
C LYS A 62 13.27 -11.85 -2.91
N THR A 63 12.54 -12.20 -1.86
CA THR A 63 11.76 -11.23 -1.08
C THR A 63 12.62 -10.11 -0.54
N GLU A 64 13.79 -10.44 0.00
CA GLU A 64 14.71 -9.48 0.65
C GLU A 64 15.20 -8.41 -0.32
N ASP A 65 15.43 -8.76 -1.59
CA ASP A 65 15.87 -7.84 -2.63
C ASP A 65 14.77 -6.82 -2.96
N GLY A 66 13.50 -7.21 -2.80
CA GLY A 66 12.32 -6.38 -3.03
C GLY A 66 11.92 -5.48 -1.87
N LEU A 67 12.56 -5.56 -0.69
CA LEU A 67 12.16 -4.78 0.50
C LEU A 67 12.77 -3.36 0.55
N LYS A 68 13.52 -2.94 -0.47
CA LYS A 68 14.16 -1.61 -0.49
C LYS A 68 13.15 -0.47 -0.34
N TRP A 69 11.94 -0.63 -0.88
CA TRP A 69 10.88 0.38 -0.81
C TRP A 69 10.49 0.75 0.62
N LEU A 70 10.60 -0.16 1.59
CA LEU A 70 10.34 0.16 3.00
C LEU A 70 11.30 1.25 3.48
N LYS A 71 12.60 1.04 3.23
CA LYS A 71 13.65 1.98 3.62
C LYS A 71 13.52 3.31 2.89
N ASP A 72 13.19 3.28 1.61
CA ASP A 72 13.04 4.49 0.80
C ASP A 72 11.87 5.37 1.26
N LEU A 73 10.84 4.75 1.86
CA LEU A 73 9.69 5.44 2.46
C LEU A 73 9.87 5.74 3.95
N GLY A 74 10.99 5.35 4.56
CA GLY A 74 11.32 5.66 5.94
C GLY A 74 10.78 4.66 6.99
N TYR A 75 10.46 3.44 6.58
CA TYR A 75 10.04 2.33 7.44
C TYR A 75 11.18 1.34 7.73
#